data_AF-A0A7W7HZ02-F1
#
_entry.id   AF-A0A7W7HZ02-F1
#
_cell.length_a   1.000
_cell.length_b   1.000
_cell.length_c   1.000
_cell.angle_alpha   90.00
_cell.angle_beta   90.00
_cell.angle_gamma   90.00
#
_symmetry.space_group_name_H-M   'P 1'
#
loop_
_entity.id
_entity.type
_entity.pdbx_description
1 polymer ?
#
loop_
_entity_poly.entity_id
_entity_poly.type
_entity_poly.pdbx_seq_one_letter_code
_entity_poly.pdbx_strand_id
1 'polypeptide(L)'
;MSTTICGSSNYFLRHHHFEGDGCVEQDRRVLYLGGAALFEPGETKSQQDGYRVGCARLNVDTRDEGWALWYTWDDQERAHTMVTTALETTRGLLDNWAQGRDVHPAQPRRSQIRAVVRGWVGPITLSPGHAGTKGLGGC
;
A
#
# COMPACT_ATOMS: atom_id res chain seq x y z
N MET A 1 -4.21 4.80 -44.00
CA MET A 1 -3.76 3.69 -43.14
C MET A 1 -3.35 4.28 -41.81
N SER A 2 -3.93 4.00 -40.65
CA SER A 2 -5.26 3.52 -40.28
C SER A 2 -5.52 4.17 -38.92
N THR A 3 -6.60 4.93 -38.83
CA THR A 3 -7.14 5.48 -37.59
C THR A 3 -7.91 4.36 -36.90
N THR A 4 -7.58 4.02 -35.65
CA THR A 4 -8.44 3.16 -34.84
C THR A 4 -9.06 3.98 -33.72
N ILE A 5 -10.32 4.33 -33.95
CA ILE A 5 -11.26 4.87 -32.98
C ILE A 5 -11.72 3.69 -32.12
N CYS A 6 -11.57 3.77 -30.78
CA CYS A 6 -12.28 2.89 -29.86
C CYS A 6 -13.43 3.67 -29.22
N GLY A 7 -14.64 3.18 -29.51
CA GLY A 7 -15.92 3.84 -29.26
C GLY A 7 -16.30 4.04 -27.80
N SER A 8 -17.20 5.00 -27.63
CA SER A 8 -17.80 5.45 -26.38
C SER A 8 -18.84 4.45 -25.84
N SER A 9 -18.78 4.14 -24.54
CA SER A 9 -19.98 3.94 -23.69
C SER A 9 -19.65 4.01 -22.20
N ASN A 10 -20.45 4.82 -21.49
CA ASN A 10 -20.40 5.22 -20.09
C ASN A 10 -20.24 4.06 -19.08
N TYR A 11 -19.33 4.20 -18.10
CA TYR A 11 -19.67 4.47 -16.68
C TYR A 11 -18.39 4.61 -15.84
N PHE A 12 -18.47 5.45 -14.82
CA PHE A 12 -17.39 5.99 -13.98
C PHE A 12 -16.53 4.94 -13.27
N LEU A 13 -15.20 5.02 -13.45
CA LEU A 13 -14.17 4.92 -12.41
C LEU A 13 -12.84 5.33 -13.07
N ARG A 14 -12.31 6.50 -12.72
CA ARG A 14 -10.96 6.91 -13.16
C ARG A 14 -9.96 6.03 -12.40
N HIS A 15 -9.56 4.92 -13.00
CA HIS A 15 -8.41 4.15 -12.56
C HIS A 15 -7.17 5.06 -12.68
N HIS A 16 -6.70 5.57 -11.55
CA HIS A 16 -5.43 6.27 -11.49
C HIS A 16 -4.32 5.22 -11.59
N HIS A 17 -3.70 5.12 -12.77
CA HIS A 17 -2.56 4.26 -13.02
C HIS A 17 -1.30 4.87 -12.38
N PHE A 18 -0.51 4.05 -11.68
CA PHE A 18 0.80 4.42 -11.14
C PHE A 18 1.93 3.83 -12.00
N GLU A 19 3.07 4.51 -12.05
CA GLU A 19 4.26 4.01 -12.76
C GLU A 19 4.80 2.76 -12.06
N GLY A 20 5.02 1.68 -12.82
CA GLY A 20 5.39 0.35 -12.27
C GLY A 20 4.22 -0.61 -12.01
N ASP A 21 2.97 -0.20 -12.26
CA ASP A 21 1.81 -1.11 -12.13
C ASP A 21 1.79 -2.22 -13.20
N GLY A 22 2.66 -2.11 -14.20
CA GLY A 22 2.61 -2.93 -15.41
C GLY A 22 1.30 -2.69 -16.15
N CYS A 23 1.21 -3.16 -17.40
CA CYS A 23 -0.09 -3.24 -18.06
C CYS A 23 -1.06 -3.98 -17.13
N VAL A 24 -2.20 -3.35 -16.84
CA VAL A 24 -3.25 -3.90 -16.00
C VAL A 24 -3.66 -5.25 -16.57
N GLU A 25 -3.26 -6.33 -15.91
CA GLU A 25 -4.06 -7.55 -15.94
C GLU A 25 -5.39 -7.17 -15.30
N GLN A 26 -6.46 -7.11 -16.12
CA GLN A 26 -7.81 -6.66 -15.74
C GLN A 26 -8.45 -7.48 -14.59
N ASP A 27 -7.76 -8.48 -14.07
CA ASP A 27 -8.25 -9.44 -13.07
C ASP A 27 -7.66 -9.24 -11.66
N ARG A 28 -6.79 -8.25 -11.43
CA ARG A 28 -6.24 -8.02 -10.07
C ARG A 28 -7.27 -7.29 -9.20
N ARG A 29 -7.78 -8.01 -8.20
CA ARG A 29 -8.75 -7.49 -7.23
C ARG A 29 -8.19 -6.30 -6.46
N VAL A 30 -9.05 -5.31 -6.21
CA VAL A 30 -8.75 -4.19 -5.29
C VAL A 30 -8.59 -4.75 -3.89
N LEU A 31 -7.53 -4.33 -3.20
CA LEU A 31 -7.24 -4.73 -1.83
C LEU A 31 -7.57 -3.58 -0.89
N TYR A 32 -8.60 -3.74 -0.07
CA TYR A 32 -8.96 -2.77 0.95
C TYR A 32 -7.92 -2.75 2.06
N LEU A 33 -7.36 -1.56 2.29
CA LEU A 33 -6.32 -1.34 3.30
C LEU A 33 -6.92 -0.53 4.45
N GLY A 34 -6.69 -0.98 5.68
CA GLY A 34 -6.96 -0.19 6.88
C GLY A 34 -5.91 0.89 7.13
N GLY A 35 -4.74 0.75 6.50
CA GLY A 35 -3.66 1.72 6.54
C GLY A 35 -2.43 1.22 5.77
N ALA A 36 -1.45 2.11 5.64
CA ALA A 36 -0.21 1.84 4.96
C ALA A 36 0.91 2.68 5.57
N ALA A 37 2.15 2.25 5.38
CA ALA A 37 3.34 2.99 5.76
C ALA A 37 4.51 2.67 4.84
N LEU A 38 5.42 3.63 4.72
CA LEU A 38 6.76 3.41 4.18
C LEU A 38 7.71 3.19 5.36
N PHE A 39 8.48 2.11 5.28
CA PHE A 39 9.45 1.73 6.28
C PHE A 39 10.82 1.76 5.64
N GLU A 40 11.47 2.91 5.71
CA GLU A 40 12.72 3.23 5.03
C GLU A 40 13.88 3.36 6.04
N PRO A 41 15.12 3.08 5.62
CA PRO A 41 16.28 3.41 6.44
C PRO A 41 16.36 4.93 6.63
N GLY A 42 16.47 5.39 7.88
CA GLY A 42 16.69 6.81 8.13
C GLY A 42 18.15 7.24 7.94
N GLU A 43 18.38 8.54 8.04
CA GLU A 43 19.69 9.15 7.75
C GLU A 43 20.66 9.04 8.94
N THR A 44 20.12 9.04 10.17
CA THR A 44 20.92 8.96 11.39
C THR A 44 21.18 7.51 11.80
N LYS A 45 22.29 7.27 12.50
CA LYS A 45 22.62 5.94 13.04
C LYS A 45 21.49 5.34 13.89
N SER A 46 20.83 6.15 14.72
CA SER A 46 19.70 5.70 15.56
C SER A 46 18.52 5.23 14.70
N GLN A 47 18.18 5.96 13.64
CA GLN A 47 17.11 5.55 12.72
C GLN A 47 17.48 4.28 11.95
N GLN A 48 18.74 4.14 11.51
CA GLN A 48 19.23 2.94 10.84
C GLN A 48 19.21 1.72 11.77
N ASP A 49 19.61 1.88 13.03
CA ASP A 49 19.52 0.82 14.04
C ASP A 49 18.05 0.41 14.27
N GLY A 50 17.14 1.39 14.37
CA GLY A 50 15.69 1.17 14.45
C GLY A 50 15.13 0.43 13.23
N TYR A 51 15.56 0.81 12.02
CA TYR A 51 15.19 0.15 10.78
C TYR A 51 15.64 -1.31 10.76
N ARG A 52 16.89 -1.61 11.16
CA ARG A 52 17.41 -2.97 11.25
C ARG A 52 16.61 -3.83 12.24
N VAL A 53 16.33 -3.29 13.43
CA VAL A 53 15.51 -4.00 14.44
C VAL A 53 14.09 -4.23 13.94
N GLY A 54 13.48 -3.25 13.26
CA GLY A 54 12.15 -3.38 12.69
C GLY A 54 12.08 -4.42 11.58
N CYS A 55 13.06 -4.44 10.66
CA CYS A 55 13.16 -5.48 9.62
C CYS A 55 13.24 -6.88 10.22
N ALA A 56 14.05 -7.06 11.27
CA ALA A 56 14.14 -8.33 11.98
C ALA A 56 12.79 -8.75 12.61
N ARG A 57 12.03 -7.81 13.20
CA ARG A 57 10.68 -8.08 13.74
C ARG A 57 9.67 -8.44 12.64
N LEU A 58 9.83 -7.86 11.46
CA LEU A 58 9.02 -8.15 10.28
C LEU A 58 9.47 -9.43 9.55
N ASN A 59 10.54 -10.08 10.02
CA ASN A 59 11.16 -11.25 9.40
C ASN A 59 11.54 -11.01 7.93
N VAL A 60 12.11 -9.83 7.65
CA VAL A 60 12.62 -9.45 6.34
C VAL A 60 14.06 -8.96 6.43
N ASP A 61 14.80 -9.14 5.35
CA ASP A 61 16.13 -8.57 5.20
C ASP A 61 16.05 -7.04 5.05
N THR A 62 17.11 -6.35 5.45
CA THR A 62 17.21 -4.90 5.23
C THR A 62 17.39 -4.59 3.75
N ARG A 63 16.81 -3.48 3.31
CA ARG A 63 16.95 -2.97 1.95
C ARG A 63 17.20 -1.47 1.97
N ASP A 64 18.06 -1.01 1.07
CA ASP A 64 18.38 0.41 0.97
C ASP A 64 17.16 1.23 0.53
N GLU A 65 16.28 0.64 -0.29
CA GLU A 65 15.03 1.32 -0.70
C GLU A 65 13.92 1.23 0.36
N GLY A 66 14.10 0.41 1.40
CA GLY A 66 13.06 0.17 2.40
C GLY A 66 11.96 -0.81 1.98
N TRP A 67 10.86 -0.76 2.72
CA TRP A 67 9.70 -1.63 2.56
C TRP A 67 8.39 -0.84 2.59
N ALA A 68 7.40 -1.30 1.82
CA ALA A 68 6.02 -0.85 1.94
C ALA A 68 5.27 -1.79 2.89
N LEU A 69 4.59 -1.22 3.88
CA LEU A 69 3.80 -1.96 4.86
C LEU A 69 2.32 -1.67 4.61
N TRP A 70 1.53 -2.70 4.33
CA TRP A 70 0.10 -2.59 4.09
C TRP A 70 -0.67 -3.29 5.20
N TYR A 71 -1.57 -2.57 5.86
CA TYR A 71 -2.43 -3.12 6.90
C TYR A 71 -3.74 -3.62 6.29
N THR A 72 -3.97 -4.93 6.38
CA THR A 72 -5.13 -5.59 5.77
C THR A 72 -5.56 -6.80 6.61
N TRP A 73 -6.54 -7.57 6.12
CA TRP A 73 -7.16 -8.68 6.84
C TRP A 73 -7.09 -9.98 6.04
N ASP A 74 -7.00 -11.11 6.74
CA ASP A 74 -7.11 -12.43 6.10
C ASP A 74 -8.58 -12.82 5.88
N ASP A 75 -8.82 -13.97 5.25
CA ASP A 75 -10.17 -14.48 5.00
C ASP A 75 -10.97 -14.77 6.29
N GLN A 76 -10.32 -14.76 7.45
CA GLN A 76 -10.94 -14.90 8.77
C GLN A 76 -11.04 -13.55 9.50
N GLU A 77 -10.95 -12.45 8.77
CA GLU A 77 -11.01 -11.07 9.25
C GLU A 77 -9.93 -10.72 10.30
N ARG A 78 -8.81 -11.46 10.32
CA ARG A 78 -7.71 -11.16 11.23
C ARG A 78 -6.75 -10.18 10.59
N ALA A 79 -6.50 -9.11 11.33
CA ALA A 79 -5.59 -8.06 10.92
C ALA A 79 -4.13 -8.54 10.81
N HIS A 80 -3.47 -8.16 9.73
CA HIS A 80 -2.08 -8.45 9.46
C HIS A 80 -1.38 -7.33 8.68
N THR A 81 -0.06 -7.30 8.78
CA THR A 81 0.83 -6.44 8.01
C THR A 81 1.39 -7.25 6.85
N MET A 82 1.08 -6.82 5.63
CA MET A 82 1.70 -7.31 4.42
C MET A 82 2.92 -6.44 4.10
N VAL A 83 4.10 -7.06 4.04
CA VAL A 83 5.37 -6.39 3.73
C VAL A 83 5.64 -6.57 2.24
N THR A 84 5.74 -5.47 1.50
CA THR A 84 5.85 -5.48 0.03
C THR A 84 6.97 -4.59 -0.48
N THR A 85 7.38 -4.83 -1.73
CA THR A 85 8.31 -3.98 -2.48
C THR A 85 7.61 -2.86 -3.26
N ALA A 86 6.29 -2.68 -3.10
CA ALA A 86 5.49 -1.73 -3.87
C ALA A 86 5.59 -0.29 -3.31
N LEU A 87 6.82 0.25 -3.26
CA LEU A 87 7.14 1.54 -2.65
C LEU A 87 6.44 2.70 -3.38
N GLU A 88 6.56 2.79 -4.70
CA GLU A 88 5.93 3.88 -5.47
C GLU A 88 4.41 3.86 -5.38
N THR A 89 3.79 2.68 -5.46
CA THR A 89 2.35 2.51 -5.24
C THR A 89 1.94 3.01 -3.87
N THR A 90 2.75 2.73 -2.85
CA THR A 90 2.47 3.14 -1.47
C THR A 90 2.65 4.65 -1.29
N ARG A 91 3.66 5.27 -1.89
CA ARG A 91 3.81 6.74 -1.91
C ARG A 91 2.59 7.40 -2.53
N GLY A 92 2.20 6.97 -3.73
CA GLY A 92 1.02 7.51 -4.41
C GLY A 92 -0.28 7.29 -3.64
N LEU A 93 -0.42 6.14 -2.95
CA LEU A 93 -1.54 5.88 -2.06
C LEU A 93 -1.59 6.86 -0.88
N LEU A 94 -0.46 7.05 -0.19
CA LEU A 94 -0.34 7.94 0.96
C LEU A 94 -0.61 9.40 0.56
N ASP A 95 -0.13 9.85 -0.60
CA ASP A 95 -0.40 11.20 -1.12
C ASP A 95 -1.90 11.42 -1.38
N ASN A 96 -2.59 10.43 -1.94
CA ASN A 96 -4.04 10.53 -2.16
C ASN A 96 -4.80 10.53 -0.83
N TRP A 97 -4.40 9.71 0.14
CA TRP A 97 -5.01 9.69 1.47
C TRP A 97 -4.80 11.00 2.23
N ALA A 98 -3.62 11.61 2.12
CA ALA A 98 -3.33 12.94 2.68
C ALA A 98 -4.26 14.03 2.10
N GLN A 99 -4.76 13.83 0.88
CA GLN A 99 -5.75 14.70 0.24
C GLN A 99 -7.21 14.28 0.54
N GLY A 100 -7.43 13.31 1.42
CA GLY A 100 -8.75 12.80 1.78
C GLY A 100 -9.41 11.91 0.72
N ARG A 101 -8.66 11.47 -0.30
CA ARG A 101 -9.18 10.58 -1.35
C ARG A 101 -9.08 9.14 -0.91
N ASP A 102 -10.21 8.49 -0.70
CA ASP A 102 -10.27 7.08 -0.25
C ASP A 102 -10.02 6.12 -1.43
N VAL A 103 -8.76 6.02 -1.84
CA VAL A 103 -8.31 5.10 -2.90
C VAL A 103 -7.62 3.89 -2.29
N HIS A 104 -7.69 2.76 -2.98
CA HIS A 104 -7.06 1.51 -2.55
C HIS A 104 -6.27 0.88 -3.70
N PRO A 105 -5.11 0.26 -3.42
CA PRO A 105 -4.29 -0.36 -4.45
C PRO A 105 -4.90 -1.68 -4.93
N ALA A 106 -4.49 -2.11 -6.11
CA ALA A 106 -4.69 -3.49 -6.54
C ALA A 106 -3.84 -4.44 -5.66
N GLN A 107 -4.28 -5.70 -5.56
CA GLN A 107 -3.51 -6.73 -4.86
C GLN A 107 -2.07 -6.80 -5.40
N PRO A 108 -1.05 -6.80 -4.52
CA PRO A 108 0.32 -6.81 -4.98
C PRO A 108 0.63 -8.19 -5.57
N ARG A 109 1.56 -8.24 -6.54
CA ARG A 109 1.98 -9.53 -7.11
C ARG A 109 2.64 -10.37 -6.02
N ARG A 110 2.51 -11.70 -6.09
CA ARG A 110 3.19 -12.60 -5.14
C ARG A 110 4.69 -12.34 -5.06
N SER A 111 5.32 -11.97 -6.17
CA SER A 111 6.75 -11.61 -6.22
C SER A 111 7.10 -10.32 -5.46
N GLN A 112 6.12 -9.43 -5.24
CA GLN A 112 6.30 -8.19 -4.49
C GLN A 112 6.05 -8.39 -2.99
N ILE A 113 5.41 -9.50 -2.58
CA ILE A 113 5.14 -9.80 -1.17
C ILE A 113 6.33 -10.55 -0.59
N ARG A 114 6.97 -9.97 0.44
CA ARG A 114 8.10 -10.61 1.12
C ARG A 114 7.69 -11.35 2.38
N ALA A 115 6.77 -10.77 3.15
CA ALA A 115 6.30 -11.35 4.39
C ALA A 115 4.85 -10.93 4.69
N VAL A 116 4.17 -11.74 5.49
CA VAL A 116 2.88 -11.42 6.09
C VAL A 116 3.00 -11.70 7.59
N VAL A 117 2.84 -10.65 8.39
CA VAL A 117 3.04 -10.69 9.84
C VAL A 117 1.71 -10.39 10.53
N ARG A 118 1.37 -11.15 11.59
CA ARG A 118 0.13 -10.91 12.33
C ARG A 118 0.15 -9.58 13.07
N GLY A 119 -0.98 -8.88 13.07
CA GLY A 119 -1.11 -7.55 13.68
C GLY A 119 -0.42 -6.45 12.88
N TRP A 120 -0.31 -5.27 13.49
CA TRP A 120 0.40 -4.12 12.91
C TRP A 120 1.74 -3.88 13.60
N VAL A 121 2.79 -3.66 12.80
CA VAL A 121 4.16 -3.42 13.29
C VAL A 121 4.69 -2.13 12.66
N GLY A 122 4.50 -0.98 13.33
CA GLY A 122 5.08 0.30 12.92
C GLY A 122 4.19 1.52 13.20
N PRO A 123 4.61 2.75 12.82
CA PRO A 123 3.70 3.89 12.68
C PRO A 123 2.76 3.66 11.49
N ILE A 124 1.47 3.94 11.63
CA ILE A 124 0.45 3.72 10.58
C ILE A 124 -0.16 5.02 10.09
N THR A 125 -0.25 5.20 8.77
CA THR A 125 -1.20 6.14 8.17
C THR A 125 -2.48 5.36 7.87
N LEU A 126 -3.58 5.75 8.49
CA LEU A 126 -4.88 5.11 8.29
C LEU A 126 -5.50 5.56 6.96
N SER A 127 -6.24 4.66 6.31
CA SER A 127 -7.07 5.05 5.17
C SER A 127 -8.22 5.96 5.64
N PRO A 128 -8.67 6.94 4.83
CA PRO A 128 -9.79 7.81 5.19
C PRO A 128 -11.05 7.04 5.60
N GLY A 129 -11.41 5.97 4.88
CA GLY A 129 -12.55 5.11 5.25
C GLY A 129 -12.38 4.42 6.61
N HIS A 130 -11.16 3.98 6.95
CA HIS A 130 -10.86 3.35 8.24
C HIS A 130 -10.72 4.36 9.39
N ALA A 131 -10.24 5.58 9.12
CA ALA A 131 -10.23 6.67 10.08
C ALA A 131 -11.65 7.13 10.43
N GLY A 132 -12.55 7.17 9.44
CA GLY A 132 -13.97 7.46 9.63
C GLY A 132 -14.69 6.41 10.47
N THR A 133 -14.43 5.11 10.25
CA THR A 133 -15.02 4.04 11.07
C THR A 133 -14.46 3.96 12.49
N LYS A 134 -13.24 4.47 12.73
CA LYS A 134 -12.64 4.57 14.07
C LYS A 134 -12.93 5.88 14.82
N GLY A 135 -13.72 6.80 14.24
CA GLY A 135 -14.08 8.06 14.90
C GLY A 135 -12.90 9.02 15.08
N LEU A 136 -11.85 8.89 14.26
CA LEU A 136 -10.68 9.79 14.25
C LEU A 136 -10.76 10.85 13.15
N GLY A 137 -11.88 10.92 12.43
CA GLY A 137 -12.21 12.07 11.59
C GLY A 137 -12.56 13.24 12.49
N GLY A 138 -11.58 14.13 12.72
CA GLY A 138 -11.80 15.37 13.45
C GLY A 138 -12.91 16.18 12.77
N CYS A 139 -13.90 16.58 13.56
CA CYS A 139 -14.86 17.61 13.23
C CYS A 139 -14.18 18.99 13.18
#